data_AF-A0AAN5B0K1-F1
#
_entry.id   AF-A0AAN5B0K1-F1
#
_cell.length_a   1.000
_cell.length_b   1.000
_cell.length_c   1.000
_cell.angle_alpha   90.00
_cell.angle_beta   90.00
_cell.angle_gamma   90.00
#
_symmetry.space_group_name_H-M   'P 1'
#
loop_
_entity.id
_entity.type
_entity.pdbx_description
1 polymer ?
#
loop_
_entity_poly.entity_id
_entity_poly.type
_entity_poly.pdbx_seq_one_letter_code
_entity_poly.pdbx_strand_id
1 'polypeptide(L)'
;MNLRNLFIPVGIAVLVFAAHRSYGWQGVMAVGGGLVMWALLHFTRLMNVMRKAADRPIGHVGSAVMLNAKLRKGVNLMHVVAMTRSLGEPLSADGEEPERYRWTDGTQSHVTCEFRAGKLVEWALVRPVPQEDAPQAPADVAAPARADS
;
A
#
# COMPACT_ATOMS: atom_id res chain seq x y z
N MET A 1 -13.95 11.60 -23.56
CA MET A 1 -14.60 10.33 -23.18
C MET A 1 -13.72 9.19 -23.67
N ASN A 2 -13.29 8.28 -22.79
CA ASN A 2 -12.30 7.25 -23.12
C ASN A 2 -12.87 6.25 -24.15
N LEU A 3 -12.56 6.42 -25.44
CA LEU A 3 -12.89 5.49 -26.51
C LEU A 3 -12.53 4.04 -26.14
N ARG A 4 -11.41 3.87 -25.41
CA ARG A 4 -10.92 2.57 -24.91
C ARG A 4 -11.89 1.84 -23.97
N ASN A 5 -12.72 2.56 -23.21
CA ASN A 5 -13.71 1.95 -22.31
C ASN A 5 -15.03 1.63 -23.03
N LEU A 6 -15.21 2.08 -24.27
CA LEU A 6 -16.41 1.83 -25.08
C LEU A 6 -16.27 0.60 -25.97
N PHE A 7 -15.05 0.23 -26.38
CA PHE A 7 -14.82 -0.93 -27.23
C PHE A 7 -15.19 -2.27 -26.56
N ILE A 8 -15.01 -2.38 -25.23
CA ILE A 8 -15.34 -3.59 -24.48
C ILE A 8 -16.85 -3.89 -24.52
N PRO A 9 -17.76 -2.98 -24.11
CA PRO A 9 -19.20 -3.24 -24.18
C PRO A 9 -19.71 -3.39 -25.61
N VAL A 10 -19.16 -2.64 -26.58
CA VAL A 10 -19.53 -2.76 -27.99
C VAL A 10 -19.11 -4.12 -28.57
N GLY A 11 -17.91 -4.60 -28.25
CA GLY A 11 -17.44 -5.91 -28.67
C GLY A 11 -18.28 -7.06 -28.11
N ILE A 12 -18.71 -6.96 -26.85
CA ILE A 12 -19.63 -7.93 -26.23
C ILE A 12 -20.99 -7.92 -26.93
N ALA A 13 -21.55 -6.73 -27.21
CA ALA A 13 -22.84 -6.61 -27.90
C ALA A 13 -22.80 -7.22 -29.32
N VAL A 14 -21.71 -6.98 -30.07
CA VAL A 14 -21.52 -7.55 -31.41
C VAL A 14 -21.36 -9.07 -31.37
N LEU A 15 -20.62 -9.61 -30.39
CA LEU A 15 -20.47 -11.05 -30.22
C LEU A 15 -21.79 -11.75 -29.86
N VAL A 16 -22.58 -11.17 -28.96
CA VAL A 16 -23.90 -11.70 -28.59
C VAL A 16 -24.85 -11.65 -29.79
N PHE A 17 -24.85 -10.56 -30.55
CA PHE A 17 -25.68 -10.43 -31.75
C PHE A 17 -25.29 -11.42 -32.86
N ALA A 18 -23.99 -11.59 -33.11
CA ALA A 18 -23.47 -12.54 -34.09
C ALA A 18 -23.73 -14.01 -33.68
N ALA A 19 -23.59 -14.34 -32.39
CA ALA A 19 -23.89 -15.66 -31.85
C ALA A 19 -25.39 -15.99 -31.92
N HIS A 20 -26.25 -15.01 -31.61
CA HIS A 20 -27.71 -15.15 -31.73
C HIS A 20 -28.14 -15.39 -33.19
N ARG A 21 -27.52 -14.70 -34.15
CA ARG A 21 -27.81 -14.81 -35.59
C ARG A 21 -27.40 -16.16 -36.18
N SER A 22 -26.35 -16.79 -35.66
CA SER A 22 -25.72 -17.98 -36.27
C SER A 22 -26.15 -19.31 -35.62
N TYR A 23 -26.30 -19.36 -34.29
CA TYR A 23 -26.53 -20.61 -33.54
C TYR A 23 -27.77 -20.56 -32.64
N GLY A 24 -28.55 -19.48 -32.69
CA GLY A 24 -29.73 -19.31 -31.84
C GLY A 24 -29.38 -19.34 -30.35
N TRP A 25 -30.16 -20.08 -29.55
CA TRP A 25 -30.02 -20.13 -28.08
C TRP A 25 -28.72 -20.81 -27.61
N GLN A 26 -28.16 -21.74 -28.41
CA GLN A 26 -26.91 -22.44 -28.10
C GLN A 26 -25.70 -21.48 -28.13
N GLY A 27 -25.69 -20.53 -29.08
CA GLY A 27 -24.64 -19.52 -29.17
C GLY A 27 -24.64 -18.56 -27.99
N VAL A 28 -25.82 -18.19 -27.49
CA VAL A 28 -25.96 -17.33 -26.29
C VAL A 28 -25.41 -18.03 -25.05
N MET A 29 -25.68 -19.33 -24.89
CA MET A 29 -25.13 -20.12 -23.77
C MET A 29 -23.61 -20.25 -23.86
N ALA A 30 -23.05 -20.43 -25.06
CA ALA A 30 -21.59 -20.50 -25.26
C ALA A 30 -20.89 -19.17 -24.94
N VAL A 31 -21.42 -18.04 -25.45
CA VAL A 31 -20.88 -16.70 -25.15
C VAL A 31 -21.08 -16.35 -23.69
N GLY A 32 -22.24 -16.65 -23.12
CA GLY A 32 -22.55 -16.44 -21.70
C GLY A 32 -21.59 -17.22 -20.80
N GLY A 33 -21.36 -18.51 -21.09
CA GLY A 33 -20.40 -19.33 -20.36
C GLY A 33 -18.97 -18.81 -20.46
N GLY A 34 -18.54 -18.40 -21.66
CA GLY A 34 -17.25 -17.74 -21.86
C GLY A 34 -17.12 -16.43 -21.10
N LEU A 35 -18.18 -15.62 -21.05
CA LEU A 35 -18.22 -14.34 -20.33
C LEU A 35 -18.14 -14.56 -18.81
N VAL A 36 -18.86 -15.56 -18.29
CA VAL A 36 -18.83 -15.94 -16.88
C VAL A 36 -17.44 -16.46 -16.51
N MET A 37 -16.87 -17.37 -17.29
CA MET A 37 -15.50 -17.84 -17.07
C MET A 37 -14.48 -16.70 -17.10
N TRP A 38 -14.59 -15.80 -18.08
CA TRP A 38 -13.73 -14.62 -18.16
C TRP A 38 -13.90 -13.70 -16.95
N ALA A 39 -15.13 -13.47 -16.50
CA ALA A 39 -15.43 -12.66 -15.32
C ALA A 39 -14.84 -13.28 -14.05
N LEU A 40 -14.96 -14.60 -13.86
CA LEU A 40 -14.33 -15.31 -12.75
C LEU A 40 -12.81 -15.21 -12.79
N LEU A 41 -12.18 -15.35 -13.96
CA LEU A 41 -10.73 -15.17 -14.12
C LEU A 41 -10.28 -13.72 -13.84
N HIS A 42 -11.07 -12.75 -14.27
CA HIS A 42 -10.82 -11.35 -14.01
C HIS A 42 -10.93 -11.04 -12.51
N PHE A 43 -11.98 -11.57 -11.86
CA PHE A 43 -12.21 -11.42 -10.43
C PHE A 43 -11.13 -12.11 -9.60
N THR A 44 -10.76 -13.34 -9.91
CA THR A 44 -9.67 -14.06 -9.22
C THR A 44 -8.32 -13.37 -9.41
N ARG A 45 -8.04 -12.81 -10.59
CA ARG A 45 -6.86 -11.97 -10.81
C ARG A 45 -6.86 -10.74 -9.91
N LEU A 46 -7.99 -10.02 -9.80
CA LEU A 46 -8.14 -8.86 -8.91
C LEU A 46 -7.96 -9.27 -7.44
N MET A 47 -8.58 -10.37 -7.01
CA MET A 47 -8.48 -10.90 -5.66
C MET A 47 -7.06 -11.32 -5.31
N ASN A 48 -6.31 -11.93 -6.23
CA ASN A 48 -4.90 -12.27 -6.00
C ASN A 48 -4.01 -11.02 -5.85
N VAL A 49 -4.30 -9.94 -6.58
CA VAL A 49 -3.59 -8.66 -6.42
C VAL A 49 -3.90 -8.02 -5.06
N MET A 50 -5.18 -8.03 -4.65
CA MET A 50 -5.60 -7.54 -3.34
C MET A 50 -5.01 -8.38 -2.20
N ARG A 51 -5.02 -9.71 -2.31
CA ARG A 51 -4.41 -10.64 -1.35
C ARG A 51 -2.91 -10.38 -1.18
N LYS A 52 -2.20 -10.13 -2.29
CA LYS A 52 -0.78 -9.75 -2.28
C LYS A 52 -0.50 -8.35 -1.70
N ALA A 53 -1.51 -7.48 -1.64
CA ALA A 53 -1.45 -6.21 -0.92
C ALA A 53 -1.80 -6.37 0.57
N ALA A 54 -2.74 -7.26 0.90
CA ALA A 54 -3.12 -7.60 2.28
C ALA A 54 -2.04 -8.42 3.01
N ASP A 55 -1.27 -9.24 2.29
CA ASP A 55 -0.11 -9.97 2.81
C ASP A 55 1.08 -9.04 3.10
N ARG A 56 0.98 -7.72 2.83
CA ARG A 56 2.00 -6.76 3.28
C ARG A 56 1.74 -6.38 4.73
N PRO A 57 2.78 -6.37 5.59
CA PRO A 57 2.64 -5.94 6.97
C PRO A 57 2.01 -4.54 7.04
N ILE A 58 1.05 -4.40 7.95
CA ILE A 58 0.39 -3.13 8.27
C ILE A 58 1.48 -2.13 8.63
N GLY A 59 1.38 -0.91 8.10
CA GLY A 59 2.33 0.16 8.33
C GLY A 59 3.65 0.00 7.59
N HIS A 60 3.77 -0.90 6.59
CA HIS A 60 5.02 -1.06 5.84
C HIS A 60 4.99 -0.46 4.43
N VAL A 61 6.05 0.27 4.05
CA VAL A 61 6.23 0.84 2.70
C VAL A 61 7.58 0.43 2.10
N GLY A 62 7.65 0.28 0.78
CA GLY A 62 8.90 -0.11 0.10
C GLY A 62 10.04 0.90 0.25
N SER A 63 9.75 2.19 0.44
CA SER A 63 10.73 3.24 0.77
C SER A 63 10.02 4.45 1.35
N ALA A 64 10.40 4.85 2.56
CA ALA A 64 9.86 6.02 3.26
C ALA A 64 10.19 7.32 2.51
N VAL A 65 11.39 7.41 1.93
CA VAL A 65 11.85 8.57 1.14
C VAL A 65 11.01 8.75 -0.12
N MET A 66 10.74 7.66 -0.84
CA MET A 66 9.92 7.71 -2.05
C MET A 66 8.47 8.10 -1.73
N LEU A 67 7.94 7.62 -0.60
CA LEU A 67 6.62 8.03 -0.13
C LEU A 67 6.61 9.54 0.17
N ASN A 68 7.56 10.02 0.97
CA ASN A 68 7.71 11.45 1.30
C ASN A 68 7.74 12.34 0.05
N ALA A 69 8.44 11.93 -1.02
CA ALA A 69 8.51 12.68 -2.27
C ALA A 69 7.21 12.71 -3.08
N LYS A 70 6.32 11.71 -2.89
CA LYS A 70 5.05 11.60 -3.61
C LYS A 70 3.88 12.22 -2.87
N LEU A 71 4.03 12.51 -1.57
CA LEU A 71 2.98 13.12 -0.76
C LEU A 71 2.72 14.57 -1.19
N ARG A 72 1.44 14.92 -1.19
CA ARG A 72 0.95 16.26 -1.55
C ARG A 72 -0.18 16.64 -0.63
N LYS A 73 -0.25 17.91 -0.23
CA LYS A 73 -1.35 18.42 0.60
C LYS A 73 -2.70 18.17 -0.08
N GLY A 74 -3.69 17.77 0.73
CA GLY A 74 -5.07 17.56 0.28
C GLY A 74 -5.37 16.18 -0.31
N VAL A 75 -4.38 15.29 -0.46
CA VAL A 75 -4.66 13.89 -0.84
C VAL A 75 -5.36 13.15 0.30
N ASN A 76 -6.29 12.26 -0.04
CA ASN A 76 -7.01 11.44 0.94
C ASN A 76 -6.13 10.26 1.42
N LEU A 77 -6.36 9.78 2.65
CA LEU A 77 -5.81 8.52 3.18
C LEU A 77 -5.87 7.37 2.17
N MET A 78 -7.01 7.16 1.50
CA MET A 78 -7.15 6.08 0.51
C MET A 78 -6.19 6.21 -0.68
N HIS A 79 -5.85 7.44 -1.07
CA HIS A 79 -4.84 7.69 -2.10
C HIS A 79 -3.45 7.28 -1.60
N VAL A 80 -3.12 7.58 -0.34
CA VAL A 80 -1.85 7.18 0.28
C VAL A 80 -1.75 5.66 0.39
N VAL A 81 -2.81 4.99 0.86
CA VAL A 81 -2.89 3.52 0.93
C VAL A 81 -2.74 2.88 -0.46
N ALA A 82 -3.35 3.46 -1.49
CA ALA A 82 -3.17 2.98 -2.87
C ALA A 82 -1.72 3.12 -3.37
N MET A 83 -1.02 4.20 -3.00
CA MET A 83 0.39 4.42 -3.35
C MET A 83 1.34 3.47 -2.61
N THR A 84 1.10 3.23 -1.32
CA THR A 84 1.96 2.35 -0.49
C THR A 84 1.63 0.88 -0.67
N ARG A 85 0.39 0.57 -1.08
CA ARG A 85 -0.21 -0.78 -1.08
C ARG A 85 -0.18 -1.43 0.31
N SER A 86 -0.26 -0.62 1.36
CA SER A 86 -0.32 -1.05 2.76
C SER A 86 -1.18 -0.06 3.56
N LEU A 87 -1.96 -0.59 4.49
CA LEU A 87 -2.67 0.21 5.48
C LEU A 87 -1.63 0.92 6.37
N GLY A 88 -1.86 2.19 6.70
CA GLY A 88 -1.00 2.88 7.66
C GLY A 88 -1.20 2.30 9.05
N GLU A 89 -0.16 2.34 9.88
CA GLU A 89 -0.28 2.04 11.30
C GLU A 89 -0.95 3.24 12.00
N PRO A 90 -2.15 3.09 12.59
CA PRO A 90 -2.83 4.17 13.29
C PRO A 90 -2.06 4.54 14.56
N LEU A 91 -1.79 5.83 14.74
CA LEU A 91 -1.14 6.38 15.93
C LEU A 91 -2.09 7.25 16.78
N SER A 92 -3.21 7.71 16.22
CA SER A 92 -4.28 8.40 16.94
C SER A 92 -5.37 7.41 17.34
N ALA A 93 -6.13 7.71 18.40
CA ALA A 93 -7.30 6.91 18.76
C ALA A 93 -8.42 7.04 17.72
N ASP A 94 -9.31 6.05 17.66
CA ASP A 94 -10.45 6.08 16.74
C ASP A 94 -11.34 7.31 17.01
N GLY A 95 -11.47 8.17 15.99
CA GLY A 95 -12.26 9.40 16.06
C GLY A 95 -11.51 10.63 16.60
N GLU A 96 -10.21 10.52 16.85
CA GLU A 96 -9.36 11.65 17.28
C GLU A 96 -8.81 12.43 16.07
N GLU A 97 -9.06 13.73 16.03
CA GLU A 97 -8.45 14.64 15.04
C GLU A 97 -7.27 15.41 15.66
N PRO A 98 -6.10 15.49 14.99
CA PRO A 98 -5.81 14.93 13.66
C PRO A 98 -5.55 13.41 13.67
N GLU A 99 -6.06 12.73 12.65
CA GLU A 99 -5.81 11.31 12.42
C GLU A 99 -4.37 11.11 11.96
N ARG A 100 -3.57 10.36 12.73
CA ARG A 100 -2.15 10.14 12.45
C ARG A 100 -1.90 8.71 12.00
N TYR A 101 -1.25 8.54 10.86
CA TYR A 101 -0.89 7.24 10.31
C TYR A 101 0.61 7.15 9.98
N ARG A 102 1.24 6.03 10.32
CA ARG A 102 2.67 5.77 10.10
C ARG A 102 2.90 4.69 9.05
N TRP A 103 3.89 4.93 8.19
CA TRP A 103 4.48 3.91 7.31
C TRP A 103 5.99 3.84 7.52
N THR A 104 6.49 2.67 7.88
CA THR A 104 7.90 2.34 8.12
C THR A 104 8.45 1.51 6.96
N ASP A 105 9.66 1.78 6.51
CA ASP A 105 10.35 1.00 5.50
C ASP A 105 11.34 -0.02 6.10
N GLY A 106 11.97 -0.83 5.23
CA GLY A 106 12.93 -1.86 5.66
C GLY A 106 14.21 -1.31 6.29
N THR A 107 14.48 0.00 6.18
CA THR A 107 15.63 0.68 6.80
C THR A 107 15.28 1.28 8.17
N GLN A 108 14.09 0.97 8.70
CA GLN A 108 13.49 1.58 9.89
C GLN A 108 13.20 3.09 9.75
N SER A 109 13.34 3.65 8.55
CA SER A 109 12.87 5.01 8.25
C SER A 109 11.35 5.00 8.20
N HIS A 110 10.69 6.00 8.77
CA HIS A 110 9.23 6.07 8.79
C HIS A 110 8.69 7.44 8.41
N VAL A 111 7.56 7.45 7.73
CA VAL A 111 6.78 8.65 7.43
C VAL A 111 5.53 8.64 8.27
N THR A 112 5.33 9.70 9.03
CA THR A 112 4.11 9.95 9.79
C THR A 112 3.30 10.98 9.05
N CYS A 113 2.06 10.65 8.70
CA CYS A 113 1.12 11.52 8.00
C CYS A 113 0.01 11.94 8.95
N GLU A 114 -0.36 13.22 8.91
CA GLU A 114 -1.47 13.79 9.66
C GLU A 114 -2.61 14.14 8.70
N PHE A 115 -3.80 13.67 9.03
CA PHE A 115 -5.02 13.93 8.27
C PHE A 115 -6.01 14.71 9.15
N ARG A 116 -6.66 15.71 8.56
CA ARG A 116 -7.83 16.39 9.15
C ARG A 116 -8.98 16.31 8.17
N ALA A 117 -10.17 15.94 8.64
CA ALA A 117 -11.33 15.67 7.79
C ALA A 117 -10.97 14.73 6.60
N GLY A 118 -10.15 13.71 6.85
CA GLY A 118 -9.72 12.72 5.85
C GLY A 118 -8.75 13.23 4.76
N LYS A 119 -8.18 14.43 4.91
CA LYS A 119 -7.21 15.01 3.96
C LYS A 119 -5.85 15.22 4.62
N LEU A 120 -4.79 14.89 3.87
CA LEU A 120 -3.41 15.06 4.31
C LEU A 120 -3.10 16.55 4.48
N VAL A 121 -2.79 16.95 5.72
CA VAL A 121 -2.41 18.33 6.05
C VAL A 121 -0.89 18.46 6.18
N GLU A 122 -0.26 17.47 6.80
CA GLU A 122 1.16 17.48 7.15
C GLU A 122 1.73 16.06 7.12
N TRP A 123 3.03 15.95 6.89
CA TRP A 123 3.75 14.70 6.99
C TRP A 123 5.19 14.95 7.40
N ALA A 124 5.77 14.03 8.17
CA ALA A 124 7.14 14.08 8.64
C ALA A 124 7.86 12.78 8.30
N LEU A 125 9.03 12.89 7.67
CA LEU A 125 9.94 11.76 7.44
C LEU A 125 10.98 11.74 8.56
N VAL A 126 11.00 10.66 9.33
CA VAL A 126 12.01 10.38 10.34
C VAL A 126 12.91 9.27 9.83
N ARG A 127 14.21 9.54 9.76
CA ARG A 127 15.22 8.53 9.52
C ARG A 127 15.88 8.19 10.87
N PRO A 128 16.00 6.91 11.25
CA PRO A 128 16.78 6.55 12.41
C PRO A 128 18.22 6.98 12.16
N VAL A 129 18.73 7.84 13.05
CA VAL A 129 20.17 8.04 13.17
C VAL A 129 20.74 6.71 13.65
N PRO A 130 21.80 6.17 13.02
CA PRO A 130 22.59 5.14 13.65
C PRO A 130 22.95 5.66 15.03
N GLN A 131 22.57 4.91 16.06
CA GLN A 131 23.07 5.17 17.40
C GLN A 131 24.56 4.88 17.35
N GLU A 132 25.36 5.88 17.01
CA GLU A 132 26.80 5.86 17.22
C GLU A 132 26.99 5.47 18.69
N ASP A 133 27.77 4.41 18.89
CA ASP A 133 28.16 3.87 20.17
C ASP A 133 28.32 5.00 21.19
N ALA A 134 27.46 4.98 22.22
CA ALA A 134 27.76 5.76 23.41
C ALA A 134 29.18 5.41 23.83
N PRO A 135 30.11 6.39 23.97
CA PRO A 135 31.46 6.09 24.41
C PRO A 135 31.35 5.31 25.71
N GLN A 136 31.71 4.03 25.68
CA GLN A 136 31.95 3.28 26.90
C GLN A 136 33.04 4.08 27.62
N ALA A 137 32.64 4.76 28.69
CA ALA A 137 33.55 5.44 29.58
C ALA A 137 34.68 4.45 29.91
N PRO A 138 35.96 4.84 29.74
CA PRO A 138 37.06 3.92 29.97
C PRO A 138 36.92 3.38 31.40
N ALA A 139 36.71 2.07 31.49
CA ALA A 139 36.76 1.36 32.76
C ALA A 139 38.08 1.73 33.41
N ASP A 140 37.94 2.35 34.57
CA ASP A 140 39.01 2.89 35.38
C ASP A 140 40.17 1.88 35.45
N VAL A 141 41.34 2.39 35.16
CA VAL A 141 42.59 1.65 35.12
C VAL A 141 42.86 1.23 36.56
N ALA A 142 42.52 0.00 36.91
CA ALA A 142 42.92 -0.62 38.17
C ALA A 142 44.46 -0.68 38.20
N ALA A 143 45.06 0.35 38.77
CA ALA A 143 46.49 0.43 39.03
C ALA A 143 46.89 -0.66 40.05
N PRO A 144 48.07 -1.28 39.89
CA PRO A 144 48.48 -2.42 40.68
C PRO A 144 48.94 -1.98 42.08
N ALA A 145 48.27 -2.44 43.13
CA ALA A 145 48.81 -2.36 44.48
C ALA A 145 49.85 -3.48 44.69
N ARG A 146 51.12 -3.16 44.42
CA ARG A 146 52.27 -3.80 45.06
C ARG A 146 52.82 -2.86 46.13
N ALA A 147 52.78 -3.26 47.39
CA ALA A 147 53.80 -2.92 48.38
C ALA A 147 53.72 -3.88 49.57
N ASP A 148 54.85 -4.50 49.82
CA ASP A 148 55.19 -5.47 50.85
C ASP A 148 55.02 -4.94 52.29
N SER A 149 54.75 -5.85 53.23
CA SER A 149 55.23 -5.86 54.63
C SER A 149 55.04 -7.26 55.23
#